data_AF-X1NVI5-F1
#
_entry.id   AF-X1NVI5-F1
#
_cell.length_a   1.000
_cell.length_b   1.000
_cell.length_c   1.000
_cell.angle_alpha   90.00
_cell.angle_beta   90.00
_cell.angle_gamma   90.00
#
_symmetry.space_group_name_H-M   'P 1'
#
loop_
_entity.id
_entity.type
_entity.pdbx_description
1 polymer ?
#
loop_
_entity_poly.entity_id
_entity_poly.type
_entity_poly.pdbx_seq_one_letter_code
_entity_poly.pdbx_strand_id
1 'polypeptide(L)' 'MRSNSLDLRIQLAPHHPRGLMLDNPVMIASGTFGYGIEYSELID' A
#
# COMPACT_ATOMS: atom_id res chain seq x y z
N MET A 1 3.24 1.82 27.78
CA MET A 1 3.48 0.62 26.96
C MET A 1 4.42 1.04 25.84
N ARG A 2 5.53 0.34 25.61
CA ARG A 2 6.46 0.68 24.52
C ARG A 2 5.76 0.31 23.20
N SER A 3 5.34 1.30 22.40
CA SER A 3 4.99 1.06 21.00
C SER A 3 6.26 0.62 20.28
N ASN A 4 6.40 -0.68 20.07
CA ASN A 4 7.41 -1.21 19.16
C ASN A 4 6.85 -0.97 17.76
N SER A 5 7.15 0.20 17.18
CA SER A 5 6.71 0.53 15.83
C SER A 5 7.44 -0.38 14.84
N LEU A 6 6.77 -1.44 14.40
CA LEU A 6 7.25 -2.30 13.32
C LEU A 6 7.24 -1.52 12.01
N ASP A 7 8.31 -1.61 11.24
CA ASP A 7 8.35 -1.10 9.87
C ASP A 7 7.66 -2.11 8.95
N LEU A 8 6.57 -1.69 8.31
CA LEU A 8 5.74 -2.53 7.43
C LEU A 8 5.98 -2.23 5.95
N ARG A 9 6.91 -1.33 5.63
CA ARG A 9 7.16 -0.92 4.25
C ARG A 9 7.73 -2.08 3.44
N ILE A 10 7.20 -2.30 2.24
CA ILE A 10 7.71 -3.30 1.29
C ILE A 10 7.93 -2.69 -0.10
N GLN A 11 8.88 -3.26 -0.84
CA GLN A 11 9.10 -2.94 -2.24
C GLN A 11 8.36 -3.97 -3.11
N LEU A 12 7.21 -3.60 -3.68
CA LEU A 12 6.38 -4.50 -4.48
C LEU A 12 7.00 -4.82 -5.84
N ALA A 13 7.76 -3.88 -6.42
CA ALA A 13 8.39 -4.02 -7.74
C ALA A 13 9.92 -3.86 -7.67
N PRO A 14 10.65 -4.76 -6.96
CA PRO A 14 12.07 -4.56 -6.63
C PRO A 14 13.02 -4.55 -7.82
N HIS A 15 12.60 -5.09 -8.97
CA HIS A 15 13.42 -5.15 -10.19
C HIS A 15 13.05 -4.09 -11.23
N HIS A 16 11.99 -3.30 -10.99
CA HIS A 16 11.61 -2.22 -11.89
C HIS A 16 12.48 -0.98 -11.59
N PRO A 17 13.02 -0.25 -12.59
CA PRO A 17 13.93 0.88 -12.36
C PRO A 17 13.40 1.98 -11.43
N ARG A 18 12.07 2.17 -11.38
CA ARG A 18 11.41 3.14 -10.49
C ARG A 18 10.95 2.55 -9.16
N GLY A 19 10.89 1.22 -9.04
CA GLY A 19 10.23 0.54 -7.92
C GLY A 19 8.75 0.88 -7.77
N LEU A 20 8.15 0.33 -6.72
CA LEU A 20 6.82 0.62 -6.19
C LEU A 20 6.82 0.28 -4.69
N MET A 21 6.94 1.29 -3.84
CA MET A 21 6.88 1.13 -2.39
C MET A 21 5.41 1.04 -1.93
N LEU A 22 5.12 0.09 -1.05
CA LEU A 22 3.91 0.10 -0.24
C LEU A 22 4.29 0.37 1.21
N ASP A 23 3.53 1.23 1.89
CA ASP A 23 3.80 1.53 3.29
C ASP A 23 3.42 0.38 4.24
N ASN A 24 2.62 -0.56 3.75
CA ASN A 24 2.12 -1.74 4.43
C ASN A 24 1.92 -2.87 3.40
N PRO A 25 2.12 -4.17 3.73
CA PRO A 25 1.98 -5.27 2.77
C PRO A 25 0.52 -5.65 2.49
N VAL A 26 -0.38 -4.68 2.46
CA VAL A 26 -1.81 -4.85 2.16
C VAL A 26 -2.19 -3.84 1.09
N MET A 27 -2.90 -4.31 0.07
CA MET A 27 -3.44 -3.50 -1.03
C MET A 27 -4.84 -4.01 -1.36
N ILE A 28 -5.71 -3.12 -1.86
CA ILE A 28 -7.04 -3.51 -2.32
C ILE A 28 -6.97 -4.26 -3.65
N ALA A 29 -7.77 -5.33 -3.77
CA ALA A 29 -7.90 -6.07 -5.00
C ALA A 29 -8.56 -5.22 -6.11
N SER A 30 -8.11 -5.42 -7.35
CA SER A 30 -8.71 -4.74 -8.50
C SER A 30 -10.21 -5.05 -8.61
N GLY A 31 -11.02 -4.04 -8.91
CA GLY A 31 -12.47 -4.17 -9.08
C GLY A 31 -13.29 -4.09 -7.79
N THR A 32 -12.68 -3.96 -6.61
CA THR A 32 -13.44 -3.81 -5.34
C THR A 32 -14.11 -2.44 -5.20
N PHE A 33 -13.47 -1.36 -5.68
CA PHE A 33 -13.96 0.02 -5.54
C PHE A 33 -14.12 0.77 -6.87
N GLY A 34 -14.39 0.06 -7.98
CA GLY A 34 -14.41 0.70 -9.30
C GLY A 34 -13.05 1.31 -9.67
N TYR A 35 -13.01 2.59 -10.05
CA TYR A 35 -11.76 3.31 -10.35
C TYR A 35 -11.04 3.81 -9.09
N GLY A 36 -11.62 3.63 -7.89
CA GLY A 36 -10.99 3.99 -6.62
C GLY A 36 -10.97 5.48 -6.33
N ILE A 37 -11.47 6.34 -7.22
CA ILE A 37 -11.53 7.79 -6.98
C ILE A 37 -12.53 8.12 -5.88
N GLU A 38 -13.60 7.32 -5.81
CA GLU A 38 -14.74 7.48 -4.92
C GLU A 38 -14.38 7.22 -3.45
N TYR A 39 -13.24 6.56 -3.22
CA TYR A 39 -12.75 6.16 -1.90
C TYR A 39 -11.31 6.63 -1.65
N SER A 40 -10.83 7.59 -2.45
CA SER A 40 -9.46 8.11 -2.36
C SER A 40 -9.11 8.75 -1.01
N GLU A 41 -10.10 9.14 -0.21
CA GLU A 41 -9.91 9.67 1.15
C GLU A 41 -9.95 8.58 2.25
N LEU A 42 -10.37 7.35 1.90
CA LEU A 42 -10.59 6.23 2.85
C LEU A 42 -9.57 5.11 2.69
N ILE A 43 -8.96 5.00 1.52
CA ILE A 43 -8.10 3.89 1.11
C ILE A 43 -6.79 4.47 0.56
N ASP A 44 -5.66 4.03 1.11
CA ASP A 44 -4.30 4.24 0.60
C ASP A 44 -3.83 3.01 -0.22
#